data_AF-A0A0F8XDY0-F1
#
_entry.id   AF-A0A0F8XDY0-F1
#
_cell.length_a   1.000
_cell.length_b   1.000
_cell.length_c   1.000
_cell.angle_alpha   90.00
_cell.angle_beta   90.00
_cell.angle_gamma   90.00
#
_symmetry.space_group_name_H-M   'P 1'
#
loop_
_entity.id
_entity.type
_entity.pdbx_description
1 polymer ?
#
loop_
_entity_poly.entity_id
_entity_poly.type
_entity_poly.pdbx_seq_one_letter_code
_entity_poly.pdbx_strand_id
1 'polypeptide(L)'
;MDKPLPLSQARAEIGLKTPSDEARTLIWNGVRSPTAGIRNGYSPLAGAREAHKADARGVALSGGWRGGKSLYSGMEGLAWIPYAKLIWLIAVDYDTTRQEFAYLAEGAISTGLALPQSVHIPMNRYQPCTLRAINGCIVET
;
A
#
# COMPACT_ATOMS: atom_id res chain seq x y z
N MET A 1 20.63 4.62 -25.12
CA MET A 1 19.51 5.05 -24.24
C MET A 1 20.08 5.13 -22.84
N ASP A 2 20.00 6.31 -22.21
CA ASP A 2 20.41 6.45 -20.82
C ASP A 2 19.50 5.63 -19.91
N LYS A 3 20.09 4.96 -18.94
CA LYS A 3 19.34 4.16 -17.97
C LYS A 3 18.45 5.10 -17.15
N PRO A 4 17.15 4.82 -16.99
CA PRO A 4 16.28 5.68 -16.19
C PRO A 4 16.81 5.75 -14.76
N LEU A 5 16.71 6.94 -14.16
CA LEU A 5 17.07 7.16 -12.77
C LEU A 5 16.24 6.24 -11.84
N PRO A 6 16.84 5.75 -10.74
CA PRO A 6 16.09 5.11 -9.65
C PRO A 6 14.94 6.00 -9.17
N LEU A 7 13.87 5.37 -8.65
CA LEU A 7 12.65 6.10 -8.24
C LEU A 7 12.95 7.13 -7.14
N SER A 8 13.80 6.77 -6.18
CA SER A 8 14.23 7.64 -5.10
C SER A 8 14.90 8.91 -5.61
N GLN A 9 15.81 8.78 -6.58
CA GLN A 9 16.53 9.90 -7.19
C GLN A 9 15.59 10.79 -8.00
N ALA A 10 14.78 10.18 -8.88
CA ALA A 10 13.81 10.92 -9.70
C ALA A 10 12.79 11.71 -8.86
N ARG A 11 12.39 11.19 -7.70
CA ARG A 11 11.50 11.90 -6.77
C ARG A 11 12.23 13.00 -6.00
N ALA A 12 13.48 12.76 -5.60
CA ALA A 12 14.30 13.75 -4.90
C ALA A 12 14.55 15.00 -5.77
N GLU A 13 14.72 14.84 -7.09
CA GLU A 13 14.89 15.96 -8.03
C GLU A 13 13.72 16.95 -8.03
N ILE A 14 12.52 16.48 -7.70
CA ILE A 14 11.30 17.30 -7.59
C ILE A 14 10.90 17.56 -6.13
N GLY A 15 11.82 17.36 -5.18
CA GLY A 15 11.62 17.62 -3.76
C GLY A 15 10.70 16.63 -3.03
N LEU A 16 10.44 15.46 -3.63
CA LEU A 16 9.63 14.39 -3.03
C LEU A 16 10.50 13.31 -2.39
N LYS A 17 10.01 12.72 -1.30
CA LYS A 17 10.66 11.59 -0.61
C LYS A 17 10.10 10.25 -1.07
N THR A 18 10.88 9.19 -0.96
CA THR A 18 10.44 7.80 -1.05
C THR A 18 10.49 7.14 0.32
N PRO A 19 9.61 6.17 0.61
CA PRO A 19 9.72 5.38 1.83
C PRO A 19 11.03 4.56 1.80
N SER A 20 11.90 4.75 2.80
CA SER A 20 13.07 3.89 3.01
C SER A 20 12.66 2.54 3.61
N ASP A 21 13.56 1.55 3.56
CA ASP A 21 13.33 0.23 4.17
C ASP A 21 13.01 0.33 5.67
N GLU A 22 13.69 1.24 6.39
CA GLU A 22 13.45 1.49 7.81
C GLU A 22 12.06 2.10 8.03
N ALA A 23 11.67 3.07 7.20
CA ALA A 23 10.36 3.72 7.31
C ALA A 23 9.21 2.74 7.02
N ARG A 24 9.38 1.88 6.01
CA ARG A 24 8.44 0.79 5.69
C ARG A 24 8.30 -0.15 6.87
N THR A 25 9.43 -0.62 7.41
CA THR A 25 9.47 -1.55 8.54
C THR A 25 8.81 -0.95 9.78
N LEU A 26 9.04 0.34 10.06
CA LEU A 26 8.42 1.03 11.19
C LEU A 26 6.88 1.00 11.09
N ILE A 27 6.34 1.32 9.91
CA ILE A 27 4.89 1.27 9.66
C ILE A 27 4.39 -0.16 9.80
N TRP A 28 5.04 -1.11 9.12
CA TRP A 28 4.62 -2.51 9.07
C TRP A 28 4.67 -3.21 10.42
N ASN A 29 5.61 -2.86 11.30
CA ASN A 29 5.67 -3.40 12.66
C ASN A 29 4.44 -3.02 13.51
N GLY A 30 3.79 -1.89 13.21
CA GLY A 30 2.57 -1.45 13.89
C GLY A 30 1.28 -2.00 13.31
N VAL A 31 1.32 -2.70 12.17
CA VAL A 31 0.12 -3.09 11.43
C VAL A 31 -0.68 -4.17 12.16
N ARG A 32 -1.99 -3.98 12.15
CA ARG A 32 -2.99 -5.01 12.46
C ARG A 32 -4.03 -5.02 11.34
N SER A 33 -4.32 -6.20 10.84
CA SER A 33 -5.34 -6.41 9.82
C SER A 33 -6.08 -7.71 10.11
N PRO A 34 -7.27 -7.65 10.73
CA PRO A 34 -8.12 -8.81 10.94
C PRO A 34 -8.41 -9.57 9.64
N THR A 35 -8.67 -8.85 8.54
CA THR A 35 -8.98 -9.49 7.24
C THR A 35 -7.77 -10.24 6.68
N ALA A 36 -6.54 -9.78 6.92
CA ALA A 36 -5.31 -10.48 6.52
C ALA A 36 -4.79 -11.48 7.57
N GLY A 37 -5.41 -11.56 8.75
CA GLY A 37 -4.91 -12.35 9.87
C GLY A 37 -3.65 -11.78 10.54
N ILE A 38 -3.32 -10.51 10.31
CA ILE A 38 -2.14 -9.84 10.88
C ILE A 38 -2.46 -9.30 12.26
N ARG A 39 -1.75 -9.79 13.28
CA ARG A 39 -1.93 -9.37 14.69
C ARG A 39 -0.79 -8.53 15.23
N ASN A 40 0.44 -8.82 14.82
CA ASN A 40 1.68 -8.25 15.38
C ASN A 40 2.62 -7.80 14.25
N GLY A 41 2.12 -6.95 13.36
CA GLY A 41 2.89 -6.42 12.25
C GLY A 41 3.00 -7.35 11.05
N TYR A 42 3.37 -6.75 9.92
CA TYR A 42 3.55 -7.41 8.64
C TYR A 42 5.02 -7.81 8.43
N SER A 43 5.25 -9.09 8.13
CA SER A 43 6.56 -9.61 7.72
C SER A 43 6.47 -10.21 6.31
N PRO A 44 7.11 -9.61 5.30
CA PRO A 44 6.98 -10.06 3.92
C PRO A 44 7.70 -11.40 3.68
N LEU A 45 7.03 -12.27 2.90
CA LEU A 45 7.63 -13.46 2.30
C LEU A 45 8.76 -13.06 1.33
N ALA A 46 9.70 -13.97 1.05
CA ALA A 46 10.92 -13.65 0.29
C ALA A 46 10.67 -12.88 -1.02
N GLY A 47 9.73 -13.32 -1.86
CA GLY A 47 9.42 -12.62 -3.12
C GLY A 47 8.83 -11.22 -2.93
N ALA A 48 7.93 -11.05 -1.96
CA ALA A 48 7.37 -9.74 -1.60
C ALA A 48 8.44 -8.82 -0.99
N ARG A 49 9.35 -9.39 -0.20
CA ARG A 49 10.43 -8.66 0.48
C ARG A 49 11.37 -7.99 -0.50
N GLU A 50 11.82 -8.71 -1.52
CA GLU A 50 12.71 -8.12 -2.53
C GLU A 50 11.97 -7.11 -3.41
N ALA A 51 10.70 -7.35 -3.71
CA ALA A 51 9.86 -6.40 -4.44
C ALA A 51 9.66 -5.09 -3.68
N HIS A 52 9.46 -5.14 -2.35
CA HIS A 52 9.33 -3.96 -1.50
C HIS A 52 10.59 -3.08 -1.44
N LYS A 53 11.77 -3.70 -1.55
CA LYS A 53 13.08 -3.02 -1.52
C LYS A 53 13.49 -2.44 -2.86
N ALA A 54 12.81 -2.81 -3.94
CA ALA A 54 13.19 -2.41 -5.28
C ALA A 54 13.01 -0.90 -5.45
N ASP A 55 14.12 -0.18 -5.69
CA ASP A 55 14.09 1.25 -6.05
C ASP A 55 13.78 1.45 -7.54
N ALA A 56 12.60 0.96 -7.93
CA ALA A 56 12.13 0.95 -9.31
C ALA A 56 10.82 1.72 -9.44
N ARG A 57 10.63 2.40 -10.58
CA ARG A 57 9.37 3.10 -10.89
C ARG A 57 8.19 2.15 -11.10
N GLY A 58 8.48 0.91 -11.47
CA GLY A 58 7.49 -0.14 -11.65
C GLY A 58 8.05 -1.47 -11.16
N VAL A 59 7.22 -2.22 -10.43
CA VAL A 59 7.57 -3.54 -9.89
C VAL A 59 6.50 -4.51 -10.33
N ALA A 60 6.91 -5.58 -11.02
CA ALA A 60 6.02 -6.65 -11.43
C ALA A 60 6.17 -7.84 -10.47
N LEU A 61 5.12 -8.14 -9.73
CA LEU A 61 5.07 -9.30 -8.85
C LEU A 61 4.08 -10.33 -9.40
N SER A 62 4.60 -11.50 -9.76
CA SER A 62 3.80 -12.61 -10.29
C SER A 62 3.86 -13.80 -9.34
N GLY A 63 2.80 -14.61 -9.35
CA GLY A 63 2.74 -15.79 -8.49
C GLY A 63 1.36 -16.45 -8.51
N GLY A 64 1.32 -17.68 -8.00
CA GLY A 64 0.10 -18.49 -7.96
C GLY A 64 -1.01 -17.93 -7.06
N TRP A 65 -2.15 -18.63 -7.09
CA TRP A 65 -3.24 -18.42 -6.14
C TRP A 65 -2.72 -18.54 -4.70
N ARG A 66 -3.22 -17.70 -3.78
CA ARG A 66 -2.74 -17.62 -2.37
C ARG A 66 -1.26 -17.26 -2.19
N GLY A 67 -0.58 -16.75 -3.22
CA GLY A 67 0.82 -16.28 -3.12
C GLY A 67 1.01 -14.96 -2.35
N GLY A 68 -0.02 -14.41 -1.70
CA GLY A 68 0.08 -13.18 -0.91
C GLY A 68 0.16 -11.87 -1.72
N LYS A 69 -0.22 -11.88 -3.00
CA LYS A 69 -0.13 -10.70 -3.89
C LYS A 69 -0.98 -9.52 -3.42
N SER A 70 -2.21 -9.78 -3.01
CA SER A 70 -3.11 -8.74 -2.46
C SER A 70 -2.59 -8.16 -1.15
N LEU A 71 -1.94 -9.00 -0.33
CA LEU A 71 -1.30 -8.52 0.88
C LEU A 71 -0.10 -7.63 0.58
N TYR A 72 0.73 -8.02 -0.40
CA TYR A 72 1.86 -7.20 -0.87
C TYR A 72 1.40 -5.81 -1.31
N SER A 73 0.43 -5.71 -2.22
CA SER A 73 -0.03 -4.41 -2.73
C SER A 73 -0.69 -3.55 -1.65
N GLY A 74 -1.48 -4.16 -0.76
CA GLY A 74 -2.07 -3.45 0.38
C GLY A 74 -1.02 -2.87 1.33
N MET A 75 0.00 -3.65 1.69
CA MET A 75 1.08 -3.21 2.58
C MET A 75 2.04 -2.21 1.90
N GLU A 76 2.26 -2.34 0.60
CA GLU A 76 3.01 -1.37 -0.20
C GLU A 76 2.27 -0.03 -0.18
N GLY A 77 0.99 -0.01 -0.56
CA GLY A 77 0.18 1.21 -0.54
C GLY A 77 0.13 1.86 0.85
N LEU A 78 0.01 1.08 1.92
CA LEU A 78 0.09 1.57 3.29
C LEU A 78 1.40 2.31 3.59
N ALA A 79 2.55 1.73 3.22
CA ALA A 79 3.85 2.35 3.46
C ALA A 79 4.05 3.63 2.64
N TRP A 80 3.34 3.78 1.52
CA TRP A 80 3.37 4.96 0.67
C TRP A 80 2.48 6.11 1.15
N ILE A 81 1.50 5.87 2.04
CA ILE A 81 0.58 6.91 2.54
C ILE A 81 1.31 8.18 2.99
N PRO A 82 2.40 8.13 3.79
CA PRO A 82 3.10 9.34 4.24
C PRO A 82 3.80 10.13 3.12
N TYR A 83 4.02 9.49 1.97
CA TYR A 83 4.86 9.98 0.87
C TYR A 83 4.07 10.28 -0.42
N ALA A 84 2.77 10.01 -0.41
CA ALA A 84 1.87 10.21 -1.54
C ALA A 84 0.80 11.24 -1.21
N LYS A 85 0.20 11.82 -2.26
CA LYS A 85 -1.03 12.60 -2.17
C LYS A 85 -2.25 11.80 -2.62
N LEU A 86 -2.03 10.83 -3.49
CA LEU A 86 -3.06 9.99 -4.09
C LEU A 86 -2.45 8.61 -4.37
N ILE A 87 -3.19 7.55 -4.03
CA ILE A 87 -2.85 6.16 -4.34
C ILE A 87 -4.08 5.53 -4.98
N TRP A 88 -3.91 4.94 -6.16
CA TRP A 88 -4.96 4.20 -6.85
C TRP A 88 -4.69 2.70 -6.74
N LEU A 89 -5.73 1.95 -6.38
CA LEU A 89 -5.76 0.49 -6.48
C LEU A 89 -6.61 0.15 -7.70
N ILE A 90 -6.03 -0.46 -8.73
CA ILE A 90 -6.72 -0.62 -10.02
C ILE A 90 -6.85 -2.11 -10.34
N ALA A 91 -8.06 -2.53 -10.71
CA ALA A 91 -8.33 -3.83 -11.29
C ALA A 91 -9.45 -3.73 -12.35
N VAL A 92 -9.92 -4.89 -12.84
CA VAL A 92 -11.00 -4.99 -13.83
C VAL A 92 -12.34 -4.45 -13.30
N ASP A 93 -12.55 -4.51 -11.99
CA ASP A 93 -13.70 -3.95 -11.28
C ASP A 93 -13.29 -3.57 -9.85
N TYR A 94 -14.15 -2.78 -9.19
CA TYR A 94 -13.90 -2.36 -7.81
C TYR A 94 -13.84 -3.56 -6.86
N ASP A 95 -14.68 -4.58 -7.06
CA ASP A 95 -14.75 -5.77 -6.22
C ASP A 95 -13.39 -6.47 -6.07
N THR A 96 -12.66 -6.56 -7.18
CA THR A 96 -11.35 -7.20 -7.27
C THR A 96 -10.28 -6.51 -6.41
N THR A 97 -10.38 -5.19 -6.17
CA THR A 97 -9.42 -4.44 -5.34
C THR A 97 -9.85 -4.29 -3.87
N ARG A 98 -11.06 -4.73 -3.51
CA ARG A 98 -11.61 -4.52 -2.16
C ARG A 98 -10.76 -5.18 -1.10
N GLN A 99 -10.15 -6.32 -1.42
CA GLN A 99 -9.32 -7.06 -0.48
C GLN A 99 -8.03 -6.30 -0.16
N GLU A 100 -7.33 -5.81 -1.18
CA GLU A 100 -6.14 -4.94 -1.07
C GLU A 100 -6.47 -3.68 -0.28
N PHE A 101 -7.60 -3.05 -0.61
CA PHE A 101 -8.09 -1.86 0.08
C PHE A 101 -8.34 -2.14 1.57
N ALA A 102 -9.01 -3.25 1.91
CA ALA A 102 -9.30 -3.60 3.29
C ALA A 102 -8.00 -3.78 4.10
N TYR A 103 -7.00 -4.47 3.54
CA TYR A 103 -5.70 -4.66 4.19
C TYR A 103 -4.99 -3.34 4.46
N LEU A 104 -4.97 -2.45 3.45
CA LEU A 104 -4.39 -1.13 3.56
C LEU A 104 -5.14 -0.29 4.60
N ALA A 105 -6.47 -0.27 4.56
CA ALA A 105 -7.31 0.57 5.42
C ALA A 105 -7.22 0.14 6.89
N GLU A 106 -7.32 -1.17 7.17
CA GLU A 106 -7.12 -1.71 8.51
C GLU A 106 -5.71 -1.40 9.03
N GLY A 107 -4.70 -1.57 8.17
CA GLY A 107 -3.33 -1.19 8.45
C GLY A 107 -3.21 0.29 8.81
N ALA A 108 -3.76 1.18 7.98
CA ALA A 108 -3.72 2.62 8.18
C ALA A 108 -4.40 3.07 9.46
N ILE A 109 -5.54 2.46 9.82
CA ILE A 109 -6.21 2.70 11.10
C ILE A 109 -5.32 2.23 12.25
N SER A 110 -4.78 1.02 12.18
CA SER A 110 -3.99 0.43 13.26
C SER A 110 -2.67 1.16 13.52
N THR A 111 -2.07 1.74 12.49
CA THR A 111 -0.83 2.53 12.58
C THR A 111 -1.09 4.01 12.81
N GLY A 112 -2.34 4.43 12.99
CA GLY A 112 -2.72 5.83 13.21
C GLY A 112 -2.51 6.76 12.01
N LEU A 113 -2.42 6.22 10.79
CA LEU A 113 -2.33 7.00 9.56
C LEU A 113 -3.72 7.44 9.05
N ALA A 114 -4.79 6.75 9.46
CA ALA A 114 -6.17 7.09 9.15
C ALA A 114 -7.06 6.94 10.40
N LEU A 115 -8.19 7.63 10.39
CA LEU A 115 -9.23 7.47 11.40
C LEU A 115 -10.30 6.50 10.87
N PRO A 116 -10.95 5.67 11.70
CA PRO A 116 -11.97 4.73 11.21
C PRO A 116 -13.07 5.40 10.38
N GLN A 117 -13.51 6.59 10.77
CA GLN A 117 -14.54 7.36 10.07
C GLN A 117 -14.08 7.96 8.73
N SER A 118 -12.78 7.95 8.42
CA SER A 118 -12.25 8.43 7.14
C SER A 118 -12.10 7.33 6.09
N VAL A 119 -12.65 6.14 6.38
CA VAL A 119 -12.67 4.98 5.48
C VAL A 119 -14.11 4.69 5.05
N HIS A 120 -14.32 4.61 3.74
CA HIS A 120 -15.61 4.29 3.14
C HIS A 120 -15.49 3.00 2.30
N ILE A 121 -16.19 1.96 2.73
CA ILE A 121 -16.26 0.67 2.04
C ILE A 121 -17.75 0.41 1.74
N PRO A 122 -18.26 0.83 0.57
CA PRO A 122 -19.67 0.69 0.23
C PRO A 122 -20.05 -0.78 0.08
N MET A 123 -21.26 -1.17 0.48
CA MET A 123 -21.74 -2.55 0.29
C MET A 123 -21.93 -2.91 -1.19
N ASN A 124 -22.19 -1.90 -2.03
CA ASN A 124 -22.34 -2.08 -3.47
C ASN A 124 -20.96 -2.33 -4.10
N ARG A 125 -20.78 -3.51 -4.71
CA ARG A 125 -19.54 -3.90 -5.41
C ARG A 125 -19.20 -3.05 -6.63
N TYR A 126 -20.14 -2.25 -7.13
CA TYR A 126 -19.95 -1.32 -8.25
C TYR A 126 -19.56 0.09 -7.81
N GLN A 127 -19.32 0.31 -6.51
CA GLN A 127 -18.86 1.59 -5.98
C GLN A 127 -17.43 1.47 -5.45
N PRO A 128 -16.62 2.54 -5.61
CA PRO A 128 -15.24 2.54 -5.16
C PRO A 128 -15.15 2.58 -3.63
N CYS A 129 -14.15 1.90 -3.08
CA CYS A 129 -13.70 2.11 -1.72
C CYS A 129 -12.80 3.35 -1.68
N THR A 130 -12.94 4.16 -0.62
CA THR A 130 -12.13 5.38 -0.47
C THR A 130 -11.61 5.54 0.95
N LEU A 131 -10.38 6.01 1.10
CA LEU A 131 -9.76 6.34 2.38
C LEU A 131 -9.09 7.70 2.27
N ARG A 132 -9.30 8.55 3.29
CA ARG A 132 -8.54 9.78 3.47
C ARG A 132 -7.66 9.66 4.71
N ALA A 133 -6.35 9.66 4.52
CA ALA A 133 -5.36 9.63 5.59
C ALA A 133 -5.25 11.01 6.29
N ILE A 134 -4.72 11.01 7.51
CA ILE A 134 -4.57 12.23 8.34
C ILE A 134 -3.68 13.27 7.64
N ASN A 135 -2.66 12.83 6.91
CA ASN A 135 -1.77 13.70 6.14
C ASN A 135 -2.39 14.23 4.83
N GLY A 136 -3.67 13.91 4.58
CA GLY A 136 -4.41 14.31 3.38
C GLY A 136 -4.20 13.40 2.17
N CYS A 137 -3.40 12.33 2.26
CA CYS A 137 -3.32 11.33 1.18
C CYS A 137 -4.68 10.67 0.97
N ILE A 138 -5.08 10.53 -0.28
CA ILE A 138 -6.32 9.85 -0.69
C ILE A 138 -5.96 8.48 -1.26
N VAL A 139 -6.72 7.46 -0.91
CA VAL A 139 -6.63 6.12 -1.51
C VAL A 139 -7.99 5.79 -2.12
N GLU A 140 -7.99 5.42 -3.39
CA GLU A 140 -9.19 5.11 -4.17
C GLU A 140 -9.00 3.81 -4.93
N THR A 141 -10.07 3.02 -5.03
CA THR A 141 -10.17 1.86 -5.93
C THR A 141 -10.90 2.23 -7.21
#